data_AF-A0A1M3KT70-F1
#
_entry.id   AF-A0A1M3KT70-F1
#
_cell.length_a   1.000
_cell.length_b   1.000
_cell.length_c   1.000
_cell.angle_alpha   90.00
_cell.angle_beta   90.00
_cell.angle_gamma   90.00
#
_symmetry.space_group_name_H-M   'P 1'
#
loop_
_entity.id
_entity.type
_entity.pdbx_description
1 polymer ?
#
loop_
_entity_poly.entity_id
_entity_poly.type
_entity_poly.pdbx_seq_one_letter_code
_entity_poly.pdbx_strand_id
1 'polypeptide(L)' 'MDFPTISEQLLRALEVRFPDRAPELTTPDREVWAQAGEARLIRFLRAKFDEQSETITRKNP' A
#
# COMPACT_ATOMS: atom_id res chain seq x y z
N MET A 1 0.69 -17.44 -10.71
CA MET A 1 0.93 -16.14 -11.37
C MET A 1 1.52 -15.24 -10.31
N ASP A 2 2.73 -14.74 -10.55
CA ASP A 2 3.39 -13.84 -9.60
C ASP A 2 2.79 -12.43 -9.71
N PHE A 3 2.76 -11.71 -8.59
CA PHE A 3 2.25 -10.34 -8.56
C PHE A 3 3.19 -9.42 -9.37
N PRO A 4 2.67 -8.45 -10.16
CA PRO A 4 3.52 -7.56 -10.95
C PRO A 4 4.52 -6.78 -10.08
N THR A 5 5.70 -6.48 -10.62
CA THR A 5 6.70 -5.65 -9.94
C THR A 5 6.13 -4.29 -9.56
N ILE A 6 6.24 -3.94 -8.29
CA ILE A 6 5.79 -2.65 -7.77
C ILE A 6 6.96 -1.67 -7.83
N SER A 7 6.76 -0.54 -8.48
CA SER A 7 7.73 0.55 -8.47
C SER A 7 7.66 1.30 -7.14
N GLU A 8 8.82 1.55 -6.51
CA GLU A 8 8.89 2.35 -5.29
C GLU A 8 8.32 3.76 -5.50
N GLN A 9 8.59 4.37 -6.66
CA GLN A 9 8.09 5.71 -6.99
C GLN A 9 6.57 5.74 -7.06
N LEU A 10 5.97 4.74 -7.69
CA LEU A 10 4.52 4.62 -7.78
C LEU A 10 3.90 4.38 -6.40
N LEU A 11 4.47 3.47 -5.62
CA LEU A 11 3.99 3.15 -4.28
C LEU A 11 4.03 4.38 -3.36
N ARG A 12 5.14 5.12 -3.35
CA ARG A 12 5.26 6.37 -2.57
C ARG A 12 4.24 7.42 -3.01
N ALA A 13 3.99 7.57 -4.32
CA ALA A 13 2.99 8.51 -4.82
C ALA A 13 1.57 8.13 -4.38
N LEU A 14 1.26 6.85 -4.34
CA LEU A 14 -0.03 6.34 -3.88
C LEU A 14 -0.21 6.51 -2.36
N GLU A 15 0.82 6.27 -1.55
CA GLU A 15 0.78 6.48 -0.09
C GLU A 15 0.54 7.93 0.30
N VAL A 16 1.07 8.88 -0.47
CA VAL A 16 0.80 10.31 -0.25
C VAL A 16 -0.65 10.65 -0.59
N ARG A 17 -1.21 10.04 -1.64
CA ARG A 17 -2.57 10.32 -2.11
C ARG A 17 -3.65 9.61 -1.29
N PHE A 18 -3.33 8.43 -0.77
CA PHE A 18 -4.23 7.55 -0.01
C PHE A 18 -3.57 7.17 1.31
N PRO A 19 -3.46 8.11 2.25
CA PRO A 19 -2.71 7.89 3.48
C PRO A 19 -3.42 6.86 4.37
N ASP A 20 -2.66 5.90 4.89
CA ASP A 20 -3.15 4.96 5.91
C ASP A 20 -3.29 5.68 7.26
N ARG A 21 -4.41 6.39 7.42
CA ARG A 21 -4.72 7.19 8.61
C ARG A 21 -6.13 6.90 9.09
N ALA A 22 -6.33 7.08 10.40
CA ALA A 22 -7.65 7.02 10.98
C ALA A 22 -8.53 8.15 10.39
N PRO A 23 -9.80 7.86 10.06
CA PRO A 23 -10.78 8.89 9.72
C PRO A 23 -10.99 9.85 10.89
N GLU A 24 -11.50 11.03 10.58
CA GLU A 24 -11.94 11.97 11.63
C GLU A 24 -13.26 11.48 12.24
N LEU A 25 -13.54 11.88 13.50
CA LEU A 25 -14.80 11.53 14.17
C LEU A 25 -16.04 12.07 13.45
N THR A 26 -15.85 13.08 12.61
CA THR A 26 -16.88 13.74 11.80
C THR A 26 -16.99 13.15 10.40
N THR A 27 -16.13 12.21 10.01
CA THR A 27 -16.16 11.59 8.68
C THR A 27 -17.44 10.75 8.53
N PRO A 28 -18.23 10.97 7.46
CA PRO A 28 -19.42 10.16 7.20
C PRO A 28 -19.07 8.68 7.03
N ASP A 29 -19.93 7.77 7.51
CA ASP A 29 -19.69 6.31 7.46
C ASP A 29 -19.27 5.80 6.08
N ARG A 30 -19.91 6.28 5.00
CA ARG A 30 -19.57 5.88 3.63
C ARG A 30 -18.12 6.23 3.26
N GLU A 31 -17.64 7.39 3.71
CA GLU A 31 -16.28 7.84 3.46
C GLU A 31 -15.28 7.06 4.32
N VAL A 32 -15.65 6.71 5.55
CA VAL A 32 -14.85 5.81 6.40
C VAL A 32 -14.59 4.48 5.70
N TRP A 33 -15.63 3.86 5.11
CA TRP A 33 -15.48 2.62 4.36
C TRP A 33 -14.59 2.76 3.13
N ALA A 34 -14.71 3.87 2.40
CA ALA A 34 -13.86 4.15 1.24
C ALA A 34 -12.38 4.28 1.65
N GLN A 35 -12.10 5.11 2.66
CA GLN A 35 -10.75 5.32 3.19
C GLN A 35 -10.15 4.03 3.78
N ALA A 36 -10.95 3.21 4.46
CA ALA A 36 -10.51 1.92 4.96
C ALA A 36 -10.11 0.96 3.82
N GLY A 37 -10.85 0.99 2.71
CA GLY A 37 -10.53 0.24 1.50
C GLY A 37 -9.22 0.70 0.85
N GLU A 38 -9.03 2.02 0.72
CA GLU A 38 -7.80 2.63 0.23
C GLU A 38 -6.59 2.22 1.09
N ALA A 39 -6.68 2.37 2.41
CA ALA A 39 -5.62 1.97 3.34
C ALA A 39 -5.29 0.48 3.24
N ARG A 40 -6.31 -0.40 3.11
CA ARG A 40 -6.09 -1.83 2.91
C ARG A 40 -5.31 -2.12 1.62
N LEU A 41 -5.62 -1.42 0.53
CA LEU A 41 -4.92 -1.59 -0.74
C LEU A 41 -3.45 -1.15 -0.64
N ILE A 42 -3.20 0.01 -0.02
CA ILE A 42 -1.84 0.53 0.16
C ILE A 42 -0.99 -0.43 1.01
N ARG A 43 -1.53 -0.94 2.13
CA ARG A 43 -0.86 -1.96 2.95
C ARG A 43 -0.53 -3.22 2.16
N PHE A 44 -1.45 -3.69 1.32
CA PHE A 44 -1.21 -4.85 0.47
C PHE A 44 -0.08 -4.60 -0.54
N LEU A 45 -0.08 -3.45 -1.22
CA LEU A 45 0.96 -3.09 -2.18
C LEU A 45 2.33 -2.94 -1.50
N ARG A 46 2.38 -2.35 -0.31
CA ARG A 46 3.60 -2.25 0.50
C ARG A 46 4.16 -3.62 0.85
N ALA A 47 3.33 -4.52 1.37
CA ALA A 47 3.74 -5.89 1.67
C ALA A 47 4.29 -6.63 0.42
N LYS A 48 3.64 -6.47 -0.74
CA LYS A 48 4.13 -7.05 -1.99
C LYS A 48 5.44 -6.45 -2.48
N PHE A 49 5.63 -5.15 -2.30
CA PHE A 49 6.89 -4.50 -2.62
C PHE A 49 8.03 -5.00 -1.70
N ASP A 50 7.75 -5.17 -0.42
CA ASP A 50 8.71 -5.67 0.56
C ASP A 50 9.11 -7.13 0.25
N GLU A 51 8.13 -8.01 -0.06
CA GLU A 51 8.37 -9.39 -0.54
C GLU A 51 9.27 -9.42 -1.79
N GLN A 52 9.02 -8.52 -2.75
CA GLN A 52 9.82 -8.38 -3.97
C GLN A 52 11.25 -7.91 -3.66
N SER A 53 11.42 -7.03 -2.69
CA SER A 53 12.70 -6.47 -2.27
C SER A 53 13.57 -7.48 -1.52
N GLU A 54 12.98 -8.24 -0.59
CA GLU A 54 13.67 -9.32 0.14
C GLU A 54 14.17 -10.43 -0.80
N THR A 55 13.41 -10.72 -1.87
CA THR A 55 13.79 -11.69 -2.89
C THR A 55 15.03 -11.23 -3.70
N ILE A 56 15.20 -9.92 -3.89
CA ILE A 56 16.38 -9.34 -4.56
C ILE A 56 17.62 -9.46 -3.66
N THR A 57 17.49 -9.17 -2.36
CA THR A 57 18.61 -9.27 -1.41
C THR A 57 19.11 -10.70 -1.22
N ARG A 58 18.23 -11.71 -1.30
CA ARG A 58 18.62 -13.14 -1.19
C ARG A 58 19.32 -13.69 -2.44
N LYS A 59 19.33 -12.97 -3.57
CA LYS A 59 19.88 -13.44 -4.85
C LYS A 59 21.36 -13.07 -5.08
N ASN A 60 22.00 -12.39 -4.14
CA ASN A 60 23.45 -12.15 -4.17
C ASN A 60 24.19 -13.17 -3.28
N PRO A 61 24.83 -14.20 -3.85
CA PRO A 61 25.90 -14.97 -3.18
C PRO A 61 27.19 -14.16 -3.04
#